data_AF-A0A484LVU5-F1
#
_entry.id   AF-A0A484LVU5-F1
#
_cell.length_a   1.000
_cell.length_b   1.000
_cell.length_c   1.000
_cell.angle_alpha   90.00
_cell.angle_beta   90.00
_cell.angle_gamma   90.00
#
_symmetry.space_group_name_H-M   'P 1'
#
loop_
_entity.id
_entity.type
_entity.pdbx_description
1 polymer ?
#
loop_
_entity_poly.entity_id
_entity_poly.type
_entity_poly.pdbx_seq_one_letter_code
_entity_poly.pdbx_strand_id
1 'polypeptide(L)'
;MRLQRLTFTSLCLILYVIFEGKFNLGKLYEKLGFNKEIISRGRFAELTAADQRPFRPDEAELFQKSAQNTYKQFRDKAAFSRSMNVDEMEAVAQGRVWTGNDAVKHGLVDAIGGISRAVAIAKQKANIPQERQVDVVEMSRPSPSLPELLSSTGNSLAGVDQSLKELLSEMAFSDGIQARIDGIVLEKMEGAAHGNPLLRLIKDCLSSL
;
A
#
# COMPACT_ATOMS: atom_id res chain seq x y z
N MET A 1 -2.38 -19.68 20.26
CA MET A 1 -3.84 -19.41 20.21
C MET A 1 -4.15 -18.63 18.94
N ARG A 2 -4.84 -19.24 17.97
CA ARG A 2 -5.17 -18.61 16.67
C ARG A 2 -6.35 -17.64 16.86
N LEU A 3 -6.09 -16.34 16.83
CA LEU A 3 -7.12 -15.31 16.65
C LEU A 3 -7.70 -15.44 15.23
N GLN A 4 -8.75 -16.24 15.09
CA GLN A 4 -9.57 -16.25 13.87
C GLN A 4 -10.30 -14.90 13.78
N ARG A 5 -9.99 -14.17 12.72
CA ARG A 5 -10.47 -12.83 12.40
C ARG A 5 -11.99 -12.84 12.24
N LEU A 6 -12.68 -12.07 13.08
CA LEU A 6 -14.07 -11.70 12.89
C LEU A 6 -14.14 -10.67 11.76
N THR A 7 -14.63 -11.08 10.60
CA THR A 7 -14.92 -10.16 9.49
C THR A 7 -16.25 -9.47 9.74
N PHE A 8 -16.20 -8.14 9.76
CA PHE A 8 -17.37 -7.27 9.85
C PHE A 8 -18.19 -7.35 8.56
N THR A 9 -19.51 -7.55 8.69
CA THR A 9 -20.55 -7.55 7.64
C THR A 9 -20.28 -6.50 6.55
N SER A 10 -20.26 -6.83 5.26
CA SER A 10 -21.49 -7.11 4.47
C SER A 10 -21.27 -8.11 3.31
N LEU A 11 -20.02 -8.29 2.86
CA LEU A 11 -19.65 -9.22 1.78
C LEU A 11 -18.48 -10.10 2.25
N CYS A 12 -18.61 -11.42 2.11
CA CYS A 12 -17.47 -12.32 2.18
C CYS A 12 -16.94 -12.50 0.75
N LEU A 13 -15.87 -11.77 0.42
CA LEU A 13 -15.22 -11.88 -0.88
C LEU A 13 -14.23 -13.05 -0.84
N ILE A 14 -14.53 -14.12 -1.57
CA ILE A 14 -13.60 -15.25 -1.68
C ILE A 14 -12.87 -15.10 -3.01
N LEU A 15 -11.62 -14.66 -2.86
CA LEU A 15 -10.64 -14.35 -3.88
C LEU A 15 -10.87 -13.06 -4.67
N TYR A 16 -9.91 -12.16 -4.53
CA TYR A 16 -9.77 -10.98 -5.35
C TYR A 16 -9.28 -11.38 -6.75
N VAL A 17 -9.72 -10.65 -7.77
CA VAL A 17 -9.13 -10.72 -9.10
C VAL A 17 -7.70 -10.18 -8.99
N ILE A 18 -6.70 -11.05 -9.18
CA ILE A 18 -5.30 -10.62 -9.26
C ILE A 18 -5.12 -9.82 -10.54
N PHE A 19 -5.06 -8.50 -10.39
CA PHE A 19 -4.73 -7.59 -11.48
C PHE A 19 -3.22 -7.38 -11.49
N GLU A 20 -2.52 -8.16 -12.31
CA GLU A 20 -1.11 -7.94 -12.64
C GLU A 20 -1.04 -7.38 -14.06
N GLY A 21 -0.44 -6.21 -14.21
CA GLY A 21 -0.32 -5.54 -15.51
C GLY A 21 0.67 -4.39 -15.44
N LYS A 22 1.10 -3.92 -16.62
CA LYS A 22 1.91 -2.70 -16.75
C LYS A 22 1.22 -1.73 -17.69
N PHE A 23 1.46 -0.44 -17.49
CA PHE A 23 1.03 0.58 -18.42
C PHE A 23 1.88 0.53 -19.69
N ASN A 24 1.24 0.64 -20.85
CA ASN A 24 1.94 0.86 -22.11
C ASN A 24 1.92 2.35 -22.45
N LEU A 25 3.07 2.99 -22.29
CA LEU A 25 3.28 4.43 -22.49
C LEU A 25 3.89 4.75 -23.87
N GLY A 26 4.01 3.77 -24.78
CA GLY A 26 4.63 3.98 -26.09
C GLY A 26 3.98 5.12 -26.88
N LYS A 27 2.64 5.13 -26.97
CA LYS A 27 1.89 6.20 -27.64
C LYS A 27 2.02 7.57 -26.95
N LEU A 28 2.27 7.59 -25.64
CA LEU A 28 2.51 8.84 -24.90
C LEU A 28 3.88 9.40 -25.26
N TYR A 29 4.90 8.55 -25.26
CA TYR A 29 6.26 8.94 -25.62
C TYR A 29 6.39 9.41 -27.06
N GLU A 30 5.70 8.74 -28.00
CA GLU A 30 5.61 9.19 -29.40
C GLU A 30 5.06 10.62 -29.53
N LYS A 31 4.00 10.95 -28.79
CA LYS A 31 3.41 12.30 -28.79
C LYS A 31 4.31 13.36 -28.17
N LEU A 32 5.12 12.98 -27.19
CA LEU A 32 6.06 13.88 -26.52
C LEU A 32 7.40 14.01 -27.27
N GLY A 33 7.62 13.23 -28.33
CA GLY A 33 8.91 13.16 -29.01
C GLY A 33 10.03 12.56 -28.14
N PHE A 34 9.67 11.84 -27.08
CA PHE A 34 10.62 11.24 -26.16
C PHE A 34 10.95 9.82 -26.62
N ASN A 35 12.23 9.49 -26.78
CA ASN A 35 12.68 8.13 -27.09
C ASN A 35 13.41 7.54 -25.89
N LYS A 36 12.97 6.36 -25.46
CA LYS A 36 13.53 5.63 -24.32
C LYS A 36 14.30 4.42 -24.84
N GLU A 37 15.63 4.51 -24.81
CA GLU A 37 16.51 3.37 -25.07
C GLU A 37 16.78 2.60 -23.78
N ILE A 38 16.72 1.27 -23.83
CA ILE A 38 16.95 0.39 -22.69
C ILE A 38 18.11 -0.53 -23.02
N ILE A 39 19.16 -0.48 -22.21
CA ILE A 39 20.26 -1.46 -22.24
C ILE A 39 20.02 -2.42 -21.08
N SER A 40 19.63 -3.65 -21.39
CA SER A 40 19.30 -4.66 -20.40
C SER A 40 20.23 -5.88 -20.52
N ARG A 41 20.46 -6.58 -19.41
CA ARG A 41 21.13 -7.89 -19.39
C ARG A 41 20.27 -8.88 -18.62
N GLY A 42 19.80 -9.91 -19.30
CA GLY A 42 18.98 -10.97 -18.73
C GLY A 42 17.58 -11.06 -19.36
N ARG A 43 17.04 -12.28 -19.44
CA ARG A 43 15.79 -12.60 -20.15
C ARG A 43 14.59 -11.76 -19.70
N PHE A 44 14.52 -11.42 -18.42
CA PHE A 44 13.39 -10.75 -17.78
C PHE A 44 13.75 -9.36 -17.21
N ALA A 45 14.92 -8.81 -17.55
CA ALA A 45 15.42 -7.55 -16.99
C ALA A 45 14.57 -6.32 -17.40
N GLU A 46 13.75 -6.45 -18.44
CA GLU A 46 12.91 -5.39 -18.98
C GLU A 46 11.45 -5.41 -18.48
N LEU A 47 11.07 -6.39 -17.65
CA LEU A 47 9.68 -6.60 -17.22
C LEU A 47 9.01 -5.31 -16.71
N THR A 48 9.73 -4.55 -15.88
CA THR A 48 9.29 -3.29 -15.28
C THR A 48 9.81 -2.05 -16.00
N ALA A 49 10.97 -2.15 -16.65
CA ALA A 49 11.63 -1.02 -17.29
C ALA A 49 11.04 -0.67 -18.67
N ALA A 50 10.54 -1.66 -19.41
CA ALA A 50 10.01 -1.49 -20.76
C ALA A 50 8.50 -1.20 -20.75
N ASP A 51 8.14 0.02 -20.38
CA ASP A 51 6.78 0.57 -20.42
C ASP A 51 6.37 1.08 -21.81
N GLN A 52 7.29 1.25 -22.74
CA GLN A 52 7.02 1.69 -24.12
C GLN A 52 6.44 0.60 -25.04
N ARG A 53 6.41 -0.66 -24.60
CA ARG A 53 5.97 -1.82 -25.41
C ARG A 53 5.07 -2.78 -24.61
N PRO A 54 4.22 -3.59 -25.29
CA PRO A 54 3.48 -4.65 -24.60
C PRO A 54 4.41 -5.73 -24.03
N PHE A 55 3.85 -6.62 -23.21
CA PHE A 55 4.54 -7.81 -22.75
C PHE A 55 4.91 -8.72 -23.92
N ARG A 56 6.09 -9.31 -23.86
CA ARG A 56 6.46 -10.43 -24.72
C ARG A 56 5.69 -11.68 -24.28
N PRO A 57 5.51 -12.69 -25.16
CA PRO A 57 4.75 -13.89 -24.82
C PRO A 57 5.29 -14.63 -23.58
N ASP A 58 6.61 -14.71 -23.42
CA ASP A 58 7.29 -15.33 -22.29
C ASP A 58 7.14 -14.52 -20.99
N GLU A 59 7.20 -13.20 -21.08
CA GLU A 59 6.89 -12.28 -19.96
C GLU A 59 5.43 -12.46 -19.52
N ALA A 60 4.49 -12.52 -20.47
CA ALA A 60 3.07 -12.70 -20.18
C ALA A 60 2.75 -14.04 -19.51
N GLU A 61 3.38 -15.13 -19.97
CA GLU A 61 3.25 -16.45 -19.35
C GLU A 61 3.76 -16.46 -17.90
N LEU A 62 4.84 -15.73 -17.62
CA LEU A 62 5.37 -15.59 -16.26
C LEU A 62 4.35 -14.92 -15.33
N PHE A 63 3.73 -13.81 -15.75
CA PHE A 63 2.68 -13.14 -14.99
C PHE A 63 1.45 -14.05 -14.81
N GLN A 64 1.04 -14.77 -15.84
CA GLN A 64 -0.08 -15.73 -15.73
C GLN A 64 0.21 -16.82 -14.70
N LYS A 65 1.42 -17.39 -14.69
CA LYS A 65 1.84 -18.38 -13.70
C LYS A 65 1.91 -17.79 -12.28
N SER A 66 2.41 -16.56 -12.15
CA SER A 66 2.43 -15.82 -10.88
C SER A 66 1.02 -15.69 -10.30
N ALA A 67 0.08 -15.18 -11.11
CA ALA A 67 -1.32 -15.02 -10.71
C ALA A 67 -1.97 -16.36 -10.31
N GLN A 68 -1.74 -17.42 -11.08
CA GLN A 68 -2.25 -18.76 -10.75
C GLN A 68 -1.67 -19.30 -9.43
N ASN A 69 -0.39 -19.07 -9.18
CA ASN A 69 0.26 -19.50 -7.95
C ASN A 69 -0.30 -18.76 -6.73
N THR A 70 -0.45 -17.43 -6.84
CA THR A 70 -1.06 -16.61 -5.78
C THR A 70 -2.51 -17.03 -5.50
N TYR A 71 -3.29 -17.34 -6.55
CA TYR A 71 -4.64 -17.91 -6.40
C TYR A 71 -4.63 -19.20 -5.58
N LYS A 72 -3.78 -20.17 -5.98
CA LYS A 72 -3.67 -21.47 -5.29
C LYS A 72 -3.28 -21.29 -3.83
N GLN A 73 -2.29 -20.45 -3.53
CA GLN A 73 -1.85 -20.18 -2.16
C GLN A 73 -2.98 -19.62 -1.29
N PHE A 74 -3.77 -18.67 -1.81
CA PHE A 74 -4.88 -18.12 -1.05
C PHE A 74 -5.96 -19.17 -0.81
N ARG A 75 -6.38 -19.89 -1.86
CA ARG A 75 -7.39 -20.94 -1.76
C ARG A 75 -6.99 -22.02 -0.76
N ASP A 76 -5.77 -22.53 -0.87
CA ASP A 76 -5.28 -23.62 0.00
C ASP A 76 -5.18 -23.15 1.46
N LYS A 77 -4.76 -21.90 1.68
CA LYS A 77 -4.75 -21.30 3.02
C LYS A 77 -6.14 -21.08 3.58
N ALA A 78 -7.10 -20.69 2.74
CA ALA A 78 -8.49 -20.52 3.13
C ALA A 78 -9.12 -21.88 3.49
N ALA A 79 -8.89 -22.90 2.65
CA ALA A 79 -9.33 -24.28 2.88
C ALA A 79 -8.78 -24.82 4.20
N PHE A 80 -7.47 -24.69 4.42
CA PHE A 80 -6.82 -25.06 5.68
C PHE A 80 -7.36 -24.30 6.89
N SER A 81 -7.66 -23.00 6.73
CA SER A 81 -8.22 -22.19 7.83
C SER A 81 -9.64 -22.60 8.22
N ARG A 82 -10.39 -23.21 7.30
CA ARG A 82 -11.76 -23.69 7.54
C ARG A 82 -11.83 -25.19 7.79
N SER A 83 -10.69 -25.88 7.78
CA SER A 83 -10.61 -27.34 7.87
C SER A 83 -11.46 -28.04 6.81
N MET A 84 -11.55 -27.46 5.60
CA MET A 84 -12.30 -28.02 4.47
C MET A 84 -11.36 -28.50 3.37
N ASN A 85 -11.84 -29.40 2.49
CA ASN A 85 -11.04 -29.85 1.35
C ASN A 85 -10.84 -28.69 0.34
N VAL A 86 -9.73 -28.75 -0.40
CA VAL A 86 -9.42 -27.81 -1.48
C VAL A 86 -10.50 -27.82 -2.56
N ASP A 87 -11.05 -28.98 -2.90
CA ASP A 87 -12.11 -29.09 -3.92
C ASP A 87 -13.42 -28.44 -3.46
N GLU A 88 -13.77 -28.59 -2.18
CA GLU A 88 -14.94 -27.93 -1.59
C GLU A 88 -14.74 -26.42 -1.57
N MET A 89 -13.53 -25.95 -1.23
CA MET A 89 -13.19 -24.52 -1.27
C MET A 89 -13.24 -23.99 -2.71
N GLU A 90 -12.72 -24.73 -3.69
CA GLU A 90 -12.75 -24.34 -5.10
C GLU A 90 -14.20 -24.14 -5.60
N ALA A 91 -15.13 -25.01 -5.19
CA ALA A 91 -16.55 -24.91 -5.57
C ALA A 91 -17.23 -23.62 -5.11
N VAL A 92 -16.77 -23.04 -3.99
CA VAL A 92 -17.28 -21.80 -3.40
C VAL A 92 -16.36 -20.59 -3.65
N ALA A 93 -15.23 -20.77 -4.33
CA ALA A 93 -14.25 -19.74 -4.65
C ALA A 93 -14.50 -19.06 -6.01
N GLN A 94 -13.43 -18.77 -6.76
CA GLN A 94 -13.46 -18.17 -8.10
C GLN A 94 -13.99 -16.73 -8.18
N GLY A 95 -13.70 -15.90 -7.17
CA GLY A 95 -14.12 -14.50 -7.18
C GLY A 95 -15.61 -14.30 -6.95
N ARG A 96 -16.31 -15.34 -6.49
CA ARG A 96 -17.71 -15.25 -6.11
C ARG A 96 -17.85 -14.42 -4.83
N VAL A 97 -18.89 -13.60 -4.85
CA VAL A 97 -19.26 -12.76 -3.73
C VAL A 97 -20.42 -13.42 -2.98
N TRP A 98 -20.22 -13.67 -1.70
CA TRP A 98 -21.25 -14.26 -0.84
C TRP A 98 -21.83 -13.22 0.10
N THR A 99 -23.16 -13.23 0.22
CA THR A 99 -23.83 -12.54 1.32
C THR A 99 -23.42 -13.19 2.64
N GLY A 100 -23.47 -12.46 3.76
CA GLY A 100 -23.13 -13.03 5.07
C GLY A 100 -23.93 -14.31 5.39
N ASN A 101 -25.21 -14.36 4.98
CA ASN A 101 -26.07 -15.52 5.22
C ASN A 101 -25.66 -16.74 4.38
N ASP A 102 -25.32 -16.54 3.11
CA ASP A 102 -24.86 -17.64 2.26
C ASP A 102 -23.45 -18.08 2.64
N ALA A 103 -22.60 -17.16 3.08
CA ALA A 103 -21.28 -17.47 3.60
C ALA A 103 -21.34 -18.42 4.80
N VAL A 104 -22.33 -18.30 5.70
CA VAL A 104 -22.54 -19.27 6.79
C VAL A 104 -22.92 -20.64 6.24
N LYS A 105 -23.86 -20.70 5.29
CA LYS A 105 -24.33 -21.96 4.68
C LYS A 105 -23.18 -22.72 4.00
N HIS A 106 -22.24 -21.99 3.41
CA HIS A 106 -21.05 -22.54 2.75
C HIS A 106 -19.85 -22.76 3.69
N GLY A 107 -19.98 -22.54 5.00
CA GLY A 107 -18.90 -22.74 5.98
C GLY A 107 -17.76 -21.72 5.87
N LEU A 108 -18.00 -20.59 5.21
CA LEU A 108 -17.00 -19.54 4.94
C LEU A 108 -16.85 -18.59 6.13
N VAL A 109 -17.90 -18.44 6.93
CA VAL A 109 -17.92 -17.66 8.18
C VAL A 109 -18.63 -18.45 9.28
N ASP A 110 -18.21 -18.23 10.53
CA ASP A 110 -18.72 -19.01 11.66
C ASP A 110 -20.10 -18.52 12.15
N ALA A 111 -20.30 -17.20 12.12
CA ALA A 111 -21.53 -16.56 12.59
C ALA A 111 -21.69 -15.17 11.99
N ILE A 112 -22.93 -14.68 11.96
CA ILE A 112 -23.29 -13.32 11.54
C ILE A 112 -23.63 -12.50 12.77
N GLY A 113 -23.16 -11.25 12.80
CA GLY A 113 -23.48 -10.30 13.87
C GLY A 113 -22.64 -9.02 13.77
N GLY A 114 -22.92 -8.07 14.65
CA GLY A 114 -22.14 -6.83 14.79
C GLY A 114 -21.02 -6.92 15.83
N ILE A 115 -20.44 -5.77 16.20
CA ILE A 115 -19.34 -5.66 17.18
C ILE A 115 -19.71 -6.34 18.50
N SER A 116 -20.93 -6.11 19.01
CA SER A 116 -21.35 -6.66 20.31
C SER A 116 -21.29 -8.20 20.32
N ARG A 117 -21.67 -8.85 19.21
CA ARG A 117 -21.57 -10.32 19.09
C ARG A 117 -20.12 -10.77 18.94
N ALA A 118 -19.32 -10.02 18.20
CA ALA A 118 -17.88 -10.27 18.06
C ALA A 118 -17.15 -10.23 19.42
N VAL A 119 -17.44 -9.21 20.23
CA VAL A 119 -16.89 -9.03 21.58
C VAL A 119 -17.35 -10.16 22.51
N ALA A 120 -18.64 -10.55 22.46
CA ALA A 120 -19.14 -11.66 23.27
C ALA A 120 -18.43 -12.99 22.95
N ILE A 121 -18.21 -13.28 21.66
CA ILE A 121 -17.45 -14.47 21.21
C ILE A 121 -15.99 -14.38 21.64
N ALA A 122 -15.36 -13.21 21.54
CA ALA A 122 -13.98 -13.01 21.98
C ALA A 122 -13.83 -13.21 23.49
N LYS A 123 -14.74 -12.66 24.31
CA LYS A 123 -14.79 -12.88 25.77
C LYS A 123 -14.90 -14.36 26.09
N GLN A 124 -15.80 -15.08 25.41
CA GLN A 124 -15.97 -16.52 25.58
C GLN A 124 -14.68 -17.29 25.25
N LYS A 125 -14.02 -16.97 24.13
CA LYS A 125 -12.74 -17.60 23.74
C LYS A 125 -11.58 -17.27 24.68
N ALA A 126 -11.66 -16.13 25.38
CA ALA A 126 -10.65 -15.69 26.35
C ALA A 126 -10.98 -16.07 27.81
N ASN A 127 -12.07 -16.82 28.05
CA ASN A 127 -12.57 -17.15 29.40
C ASN A 127 -12.84 -15.92 30.28
N ILE A 128 -13.34 -14.83 29.68
CA ILE A 128 -13.72 -13.61 30.39
C ILE A 128 -15.25 -13.63 30.64
N PRO A 129 -15.73 -13.32 31.86
CA PRO A 129 -17.16 -13.20 32.15
C PRO A 129 -17.84 -12.19 31.22
N GLN A 130 -19.07 -12.48 30.78
CA GLN A 130 -19.76 -11.65 29.79
C GLN A 130 -20.11 -10.26 30.37
N GLU A 131 -20.35 -10.20 31.67
CA GLU A 131 -20.73 -9.02 32.44
C GLU A 131 -19.55 -8.07 32.68
N ARG A 132 -18.31 -8.57 32.57
CA ARG A 132 -17.11 -7.75 32.76
C ARG A 132 -17.02 -6.73 31.63
N GLN A 133 -16.92 -5.45 31.97
CA GLN A 133 -16.67 -4.40 30.97
C GLN A 133 -15.28 -4.60 30.36
N VAL A 134 -15.19 -4.43 29.05
CA VAL A 134 -13.94 -4.55 28.29
C VAL A 134 -13.85 -3.34 27.37
N ASP A 135 -12.67 -2.73 27.35
CA ASP A 135 -12.40 -1.62 26.44
C ASP A 135 -12.00 -2.18 25.07
N VAL A 136 -12.67 -1.70 24.03
CA VAL A 136 -12.33 -2.01 22.65
C VAL A 136 -11.32 -0.96 22.18
N VAL A 137 -10.06 -1.35 22.10
CA VAL A 137 -8.99 -0.48 21.61
C VAL A 137 -8.70 -0.82 20.16
N GLU A 138 -8.71 0.19 19.30
CA GLU A 138 -8.24 0.05 17.93
C GLU A 138 -6.70 -0.02 17.92
N MET A 139 -6.14 -1.15 17.52
CA MET A 139 -4.71 -1.27 17.26
C MET A 139 -4.41 -0.90 15.80
N SER A 140 -4.58 0.39 15.46
CA SER A 140 -4.11 0.91 14.18
C SER A 140 -2.58 1.04 14.28
N ARG A 141 -1.84 0.56 13.27
CA ARG A 141 -0.45 0.99 13.13
C ARG A 141 -0.48 2.51 12.89
N PRO A 142 0.43 3.29 13.49
CA PRO A 142 0.58 4.69 13.11
C PRO A 142 0.70 4.74 11.59
N SER A 143 -0.21 5.45 10.93
CA SER A 143 -0.05 5.72 9.50
C SER A 143 1.25 6.50 9.36
N PRO A 144 2.19 6.08 8.49
CA PRO A 144 3.41 6.83 8.29
C PRO A 144 3.02 8.23 7.85
N SER A 145 3.52 9.21 8.60
CA SER A 145 3.27 10.62 8.29
C SER A 145 3.89 10.95 6.92
N LEU A 146 3.34 11.96 6.21
CA LEU A 146 3.92 12.39 4.93
C LEU A 146 5.44 12.65 5.02
N PRO A 147 5.99 13.26 6.10
CA PRO A 147 7.43 13.37 6.29
C PRO A 147 8.17 12.02 6.39
N GLU A 148 7.59 11.01 7.04
CA GLU A 148 8.16 9.66 7.13
C GLU A 148 8.12 8.92 5.79
N LEU A 149 7.07 9.14 4.98
CA LEU A 149 6.99 8.61 3.61
C LEU A 149 8.02 9.27 2.69
N LEU A 150 8.21 10.58 2.81
CA LEU A 150 9.19 11.34 2.03
C LEU A 150 10.62 10.98 2.44
N SER A 151 10.91 10.83 3.74
CA SER A 151 12.23 10.40 4.21
C SER A 151 12.53 8.94 3.88
N SER A 152 11.54 8.05 3.98
CA SER A 152 11.66 6.65 3.54
C SER A 152 12.01 6.53 2.05
N THR A 153 11.50 7.44 1.21
CA THR A 153 11.77 7.44 -0.23
C THR A 153 13.10 8.13 -0.54
N GLY A 154 13.48 9.15 0.24
CA GLY A 154 14.78 9.84 0.14
C GLY A 154 15.98 8.95 0.48
N ASN A 155 15.85 8.04 1.45
CA ASN A 155 16.94 7.15 1.88
C ASN A 155 17.27 6.03 0.88
N SER A 156 16.40 5.79 -0.11
CA SER A 156 16.69 4.80 -1.17
C SER A 156 17.46 5.40 -2.36
N LEU A 157 17.67 6.73 -2.40
CA LEU A 157 18.26 7.40 -3.56
C LEU A 157 19.58 8.15 -3.33
N ALA A 158 20.10 8.30 -2.13
CA ALA A 158 21.37 9.01 -2.00
C ALA A 158 22.16 8.65 -0.73
N GLY A 159 23.35 8.08 -0.91
CA GLY A 159 24.42 8.07 0.08
C GLY A 159 25.00 9.48 0.30
N VAL A 160 24.20 10.38 0.86
CA VAL A 160 24.55 11.78 1.17
C VAL A 160 24.27 12.12 2.64
N ASP A 161 24.40 11.16 3.55
CA ASP A 161 24.14 11.41 4.97
C ASP A 161 25.33 12.07 5.71
N GLN A 162 26.57 11.91 5.23
CA GLN A 162 27.73 12.39 5.99
C GLN A 162 27.95 13.90 5.82
N SER A 163 27.81 14.44 4.61
CA SER A 163 28.14 15.86 4.31
C SER A 163 27.03 16.85 4.69
N LEU A 164 25.76 16.43 4.69
CA LEU A 164 24.66 17.29 5.12
C LEU A 164 24.60 17.47 6.65
N LYS A 165 25.08 16.48 7.41
CA LYS A 165 25.15 16.55 8.87
C LYS A 165 26.18 17.56 9.37
N GLU A 166 27.32 17.66 8.68
CA GLU A 166 28.34 18.68 9.00
C GLU A 166 27.83 20.09 8.67
N LEU A 167 27.19 20.28 7.50
CA LEU A 167 26.63 21.56 7.10
C LEU A 167 25.47 22.03 8.00
N LEU A 168 24.63 21.12 8.49
CA LEU A 168 23.54 21.46 9.41
C LEU A 168 24.04 21.76 10.84
N SER A 169 25.18 21.20 11.23
CA SER A 169 25.78 21.44 12.54
C SER A 169 26.47 22.81 12.61
N GLU A 170 27.03 23.29 11.50
CA GLU A 170 27.55 24.66 11.38
C GLU A 170 26.45 25.72 11.38
N MET A 171 25.28 25.44 10.79
CA MET A 171 24.16 26.39 10.78
C MET A 171 23.38 26.45 12.11
N ALA A 172 23.51 25.43 12.97
CA ALA A 172 22.80 25.36 14.25
C ALA A 172 23.48 26.13 15.40
N PHE A 173 24.65 26.73 15.15
CA PHE A 173 25.37 27.56 16.12
C PHE A 173 25.55 28.99 15.61
N SER A 174 24.50 29.80 15.71
CA SER A 174 24.67 31.25 15.93
C SER A 174 23.43 31.82 16.61
N ASP A 175 23.63 32.14 17.88
CA ASP A 175 23.02 33.18 18.71
C ASP A 175 21.54 33.54 18.54
N GLY A 176 20.77 33.14 19.56
CA GLY A 176 20.06 34.10 20.40
C GLY A 176 18.77 34.71 19.84
N ILE A 177 17.64 34.31 20.43
CA ILE A 177 16.69 35.15 21.18
C ILE A 177 15.27 34.55 21.14
N GLN A 178 14.83 34.23 22.35
CA GLN A 178 13.46 34.08 22.83
C GLN A 178 12.46 35.12 22.26
N ALA A 179 11.33 34.70 21.68
CA ALA A 179 9.99 35.20 22.05
C ALA A 179 8.86 34.74 21.09
N ARG A 180 7.80 34.23 21.74
CA ARG A 180 6.36 34.34 21.49
C ARG A 180 5.83 34.56 20.06
N ILE A 181 4.95 33.63 19.72
CA ILE A 181 3.83 33.74 18.78
C ILE A 181 3.11 35.08 18.97
N ASP A 182 3.20 35.98 18.00
CA ASP A 182 2.12 36.83 17.55
C ASP A 182 2.47 37.49 16.19
N GLY A 183 1.44 37.57 15.34
CA GLY A 183 1.39 38.02 13.94
C GLY A 183 2.56 38.78 13.30
N ILE A 184 3.13 38.18 12.24
CA ILE A 184 3.59 38.82 11.00
C ILE A 184 3.29 37.81 9.87
N VAL A 185 2.10 37.84 9.27
CA VAL A 185 1.78 38.54 8.00
C VAL A 185 2.91 38.46 6.97
N LEU A 186 2.78 37.49 6.06
CA LEU A 186 2.79 37.73 4.62
C LEU A 186 3.94 38.58 4.00
N GLU A 187 5.18 38.43 4.44
CA GLU A 187 6.35 38.96 3.69
C GLU A 187 7.57 38.04 3.87
N LYS A 188 7.54 36.85 3.29
CA LYS A 188 8.79 36.11 2.99
C LYS A 188 8.66 35.10 1.87
N MET A 189 7.93 35.45 0.82
CA MET A 189 7.94 34.69 -0.44
C MET A 189 8.80 35.34 -1.54
N GLU A 190 9.58 36.38 -1.22
CA GLU A 190 10.46 37.03 -2.21
C GLU A 190 11.96 36.72 -2.01
N GLY A 191 12.36 36.11 -0.89
CA GLY A 191 13.77 35.82 -0.61
C GLY A 191 14.33 34.50 -1.18
N ALA A 192 13.47 33.53 -1.52
CA ALA A 192 13.92 32.17 -1.89
C ALA A 192 13.97 31.91 -3.41
N ALA A 193 13.81 32.94 -4.24
CA ALA A 193 13.79 32.80 -5.70
C ALA A 193 15.18 32.89 -6.37
N HIS A 194 16.27 33.11 -5.62
CA HIS A 194 17.58 33.39 -6.22
C HIS A 194 18.63 32.27 -6.11
N GLY A 195 18.29 31.09 -5.59
CA GLY A 195 19.29 30.04 -5.36
C GLY A 195 19.12 28.72 -6.11
N ASN A 196 17.91 28.36 -6.57
CA ASN A 196 17.64 26.97 -6.94
C ASN A 196 17.03 26.84 -8.35
N PRO A 197 17.79 26.39 -9.37
CA PRO A 197 17.32 26.26 -10.75
C PRO A 197 16.17 25.26 -10.90
N LEU A 198 16.07 24.28 -10.00
CA LEU A 198 14.98 23.29 -9.95
C LEU A 198 13.63 23.91 -9.58
N LEU A 199 13.61 24.89 -8.67
CA LEU A 199 12.38 25.57 -8.26
C LEU A 199 11.84 26.49 -9.36
N ARG A 200 12.71 26.99 -10.23
CA ARG A 200 12.33 27.82 -11.39
C ARG A 200 11.60 26.98 -12.44
N LEU A 201 12.11 25.79 -12.76
CA LEU A 201 11.46 24.82 -13.66
C LEU A 201 10.09 24.36 -13.16
N ILE A 202 9.95 24.13 -11.85
CA ILE A 202 8.67 23.74 -11.25
C ILE A 202 7.68 24.91 -11.32
N LYS A 203 8.13 26.14 -11.05
CA LYS A 203 7.30 27.35 -11.15
C LYS A 203 6.80 27.60 -12.56
N ASP A 204 7.66 27.43 -13.56
CA ASP A 204 7.34 27.66 -14.98
C ASP A 204 6.36 26.61 -15.54
N CYS A 205 6.43 25.36 -15.05
CA CYS A 205 5.45 24.32 -15.38
C CYS A 205 4.07 24.60 -14.76
N LEU A 206 4.03 25.15 -13.55
CA LEU A 206 2.78 25.42 -12.82
C LEU A 206 2.06 26.69 -13.30
N SER A 207 2.77 27.64 -13.89
CA SER A 207 2.19 28.88 -14.44
C SER A 207 1.68 28.75 -15.88
N SER A 208 1.91 27.62 -16.55
CA SER A 208 1.43 27.33 -17.91
C SER A 208 0.16 26.45 -17.94
N LEU A 209 -0.47 26.23 -16.78
CA LEU A 209 -1.79 25.65 -16.60
C LEU A 209 -2.80 26.77 -16.31
#